data_AF-A0AA43QVQ7-F1
#
_entry.id   AF-A0AA43QVQ7-F1
#
_cell.length_a   1.000
_cell.length_b   1.000
_cell.length_c   1.000
_cell.angle_alpha   90.00
_cell.angle_beta   90.00
_cell.angle_gamma   90.00
#
_symmetry.space_group_name_H-M   'P 1'
#
loop_
_entity.id
_entity.type
_entity.pdbx_description
1 polymer ?
#
loop_
_entity_poly.entity_id
_entity_poly.type
_entity_poly.pdbx_seq_one_letter_code
_entity_poly.pdbx_strand_id
1 'polypeptide(L)'
;MAVIWGLDLREMQWGKFKSSYMFNTEYHLRRSKMVVYQIAMILCVCSESVGTAALSEYVDQQEFIARQDHLAVVYNDDFVGIMSYNIFVGVAVATIFGAAFFFDLFWPERHESPSVHLAWKICAVIMCVMGLADALAMTVIVATKSAYLSGPDAVQGMTLLQQYLKPTLIYRKNAKAVASVVLLWPGWVATVASTVILFLSHQHDAIHGPKSTHARGRDFEEERKRQSSGEQSGGEKSSEERAV
;
A
#
# COMPACT_ATOMS: atom_id res chain seq x y z
N MET A 1 11.40 -9.95 28.55
CA MET A 1 10.80 -8.86 27.76
C MET A 1 10.66 -9.33 26.33
N ALA A 2 9.52 -9.04 25.68
CA ALA A 2 9.20 -9.63 24.39
C ALA A 2 9.89 -8.88 23.24
N VAL A 3 11.13 -9.28 22.93
CA VAL A 3 11.71 -9.06 21.61
C VAL A 3 11.12 -10.13 20.70
N ILE A 4 10.31 -9.73 19.73
CA ILE A 4 9.75 -10.65 18.75
C ILE A 4 10.49 -10.42 17.44
N TRP A 5 11.18 -11.46 16.97
CA TRP A 5 11.91 -11.45 15.69
C TRP A 5 12.99 -10.36 15.59
N GLY A 6 13.64 -10.02 16.71
CA GLY A 6 14.68 -8.99 16.77
C GLY A 6 14.16 -7.56 16.84
N LEU A 7 12.84 -7.36 16.89
CA LEU A 7 12.20 -6.05 17.00
C LEU A 7 11.78 -5.80 18.45
N ASP A 8 12.22 -4.69 19.03
CA ASP A 8 11.79 -4.29 20.37
C ASP A 8 10.40 -3.66 20.32
N LEU A 9 9.42 -4.34 20.90
CA LEU A 9 8.03 -3.86 20.96
C LEU A 9 7.88 -2.55 21.75
N ARG A 10 8.86 -2.15 22.57
CA ARG A 10 8.88 -0.85 23.26
C ARG A 10 9.00 0.34 22.32
N GLU A 11 9.53 0.12 21.12
CA GLU A 11 9.63 1.15 20.08
C GLU A 11 8.29 1.43 19.39
N MET A 12 7.31 0.53 19.54
CA MET A 12 5.95 0.72 19.03
C MET A 12 5.19 1.69 19.94
N GLN A 13 5.37 2.98 19.69
CA GLN A 13 4.75 4.04 20.47
C GLN A 13 3.80 4.85 19.59
N TRP A 14 2.60 5.13 20.11
CA TRP A 14 1.62 5.99 19.43
C TRP A 14 2.17 7.39 19.11
N GLY A 15 3.14 7.87 19.89
CA GLY A 15 3.86 9.12 19.63
C GLY A 15 4.65 9.14 18.31
N LYS A 16 5.03 7.98 17.76
CA LYS A 16 5.72 7.88 16.45
C LYS A 16 4.80 8.24 15.28
N PHE A 17 3.47 8.16 15.43
CA PHE A 17 2.53 8.66 14.42
C PHE A 17 2.44 10.19 14.36
N LYS A 18 3.09 10.91 15.29
CA LYS A 18 3.12 12.37 15.24
C LYS A 18 3.78 12.81 13.93
N SER A 19 3.15 13.74 13.22
CA SER A 19 3.64 14.31 11.95
C SER A 19 5.10 14.75 12.02
N SER A 20 5.54 15.32 13.15
CA SER A 20 6.94 15.72 13.36
C SER A 20 7.94 14.56 13.33
N TYR A 21 7.52 13.34 13.68
CA TYR A 21 8.34 12.14 13.62
C TYR A 21 8.22 11.43 12.27
N MET A 22 7.00 11.29 11.74
CA MET A 22 6.75 10.69 10.42
C MET A 22 7.48 11.43 9.29
N PHE A 23 7.48 12.75 9.33
CA PHE A 23 8.07 13.60 8.30
C PHE A 23 9.40 14.24 8.74
N ASN A 24 10.20 13.55 9.54
CA ASN A 24 11.55 14.03 9.88
C ASN A 24 12.54 13.80 8.71
N THR A 25 13.72 14.42 8.78
CA THR A 25 14.83 14.26 7.81
C THR A 25 15.99 13.44 8.34
N GLU A 26 15.78 12.76 9.48
CA GLU A 26 16.84 12.00 10.15
C GLU A 26 17.18 10.71 9.39
N TYR A 27 16.20 10.15 8.68
CA TYR A 27 16.33 8.90 7.94
C TYR A 27 16.21 9.11 6.44
N HIS A 28 16.95 8.32 5.65
CA HIS A 28 16.98 8.46 4.21
C HIS A 28 15.61 8.17 3.59
N LEU A 29 15.15 9.05 2.68
CA LEU A 29 13.86 8.97 1.97
C LEU A 29 12.61 8.84 2.85
N ARG A 30 12.70 9.07 4.17
CA ARG A 30 11.58 8.81 5.10
C ARG A 30 10.29 9.54 4.73
N ARG A 31 10.36 10.85 4.45
CA ARG A 31 9.19 11.62 3.99
C ARG A 31 8.58 11.03 2.72
N SER A 32 9.42 10.74 1.73
CA SER A 32 8.98 10.22 0.44
C SER A 32 8.33 8.85 0.58
N LYS A 33 8.92 7.94 1.37
CA LYS A 33 8.33 6.64 1.72
C LYS A 33 6.97 6.80 2.36
N MET A 34 6.89 7.59 3.43
CA MET A 34 5.65 7.76 4.20
C MET A 34 4.52 8.36 3.37
N VAL A 35 4.82 9.32 2.48
CA VAL A 35 3.81 9.92 1.59
C VAL A 35 3.41 8.97 0.47
N VAL A 36 4.37 8.41 -0.27
CA VAL A 36 4.09 7.66 -1.50
C VAL A 36 3.45 6.30 -1.18
N TYR A 37 3.88 5.64 -0.09
CA TYR A 37 3.24 4.40 0.37
C TYR A 37 1.78 4.65 0.76
N GLN A 38 1.50 5.75 1.47
CA GLN A 38 0.15 6.11 1.88
C GLN A 38 -0.74 6.45 0.67
N ILE A 39 -0.22 7.16 -0.33
CA ILE A 39 -0.96 7.44 -1.57
C ILE A 39 -1.32 6.14 -2.28
N ALA A 40 -0.37 5.20 -2.41
CA ALA A 40 -0.63 3.89 -3.03
C ALA A 40 -1.73 3.13 -2.27
N MET A 41 -1.59 3.03 -0.94
CA MET A 41 -2.56 2.34 -0.10
C MET A 41 -3.96 2.96 -0.19
N ILE A 42 -4.08 4.28 -0.02
CA ILE A 42 -5.38 4.96 -0.01
C ILE A 42 -6.08 4.79 -1.35
N LEU A 43 -5.38 4.99 -2.47
CA LEU A 43 -6.00 4.91 -3.79
C LEU A 43 -6.43 3.47 -4.14
N CYS A 44 -5.60 2.47 -3.82
CA CYS A 44 -5.95 1.06 -4.02
C CYS A 44 -7.11 0.63 -3.12
N VAL A 45 -7.12 1.03 -1.85
CA VAL A 45 -8.22 0.72 -0.90
C VAL A 45 -9.52 1.46 -1.28
N CYS A 46 -9.43 2.71 -1.75
CA CYS A 46 -10.61 3.41 -2.27
C CYS A 46 -11.12 2.76 -3.56
N SER A 47 -10.23 2.36 -4.46
CA SER A 47 -10.60 1.61 -5.68
C SER A 47 -11.35 0.33 -5.34
N GLU A 48 -10.80 -0.51 -4.45
CA GLU A 48 -11.45 -1.77 -4.07
C GLU A 48 -12.77 -1.54 -3.33
N SER A 49 -12.85 -0.52 -2.46
CA SER A 49 -14.05 -0.26 -1.66
C SER A 49 -15.22 0.19 -2.54
N VAL A 50 -14.95 1.13 -3.45
CA VAL A 50 -15.94 1.58 -4.43
C VAL A 50 -16.28 0.45 -5.39
N GLY A 51 -15.28 -0.36 -5.76
CA GLY A 51 -15.48 -1.52 -6.61
C GLY A 51 -16.35 -2.60 -5.97
N THR A 52 -16.15 -2.87 -4.68
CA THR A 52 -16.97 -3.78 -3.88
C THR A 52 -18.41 -3.28 -3.82
N ALA A 53 -18.59 -1.97 -3.63
CA ALA A 53 -19.92 -1.36 -3.64
C ALA A 53 -20.62 -1.44 -5.01
N ALA A 54 -19.87 -1.57 -6.12
CA ALA A 54 -20.44 -1.85 -7.43
C ALA A 54 -20.75 -3.35 -7.59
N LEU A 55 -19.84 -4.22 -7.13
CA LEU A 55 -20.01 -5.67 -7.14
C LEU A 55 -21.28 -6.09 -6.39
N SER A 56 -21.51 -5.57 -5.19
CA SER A 56 -22.72 -5.86 -4.42
C SER A 56 -24.00 -5.55 -5.20
N GLU A 57 -24.06 -4.42 -5.92
CA GLU A 57 -25.24 -4.08 -6.73
C GLU A 57 -25.51 -5.12 -7.83
N TYR A 58 -24.47 -5.64 -8.48
CA TYR A 58 -24.62 -6.64 -9.55
C TYR A 58 -24.99 -8.01 -9.00
N VAL A 59 -24.48 -8.38 -7.83
CA VAL A 59 -24.85 -9.62 -7.13
C VAL A 59 -26.30 -9.55 -6.65
N ASP A 60 -26.71 -8.43 -6.04
CA ASP A 60 -28.09 -8.22 -5.58
C ASP A 60 -29.09 -8.27 -6.73
N GLN A 61 -28.72 -7.71 -7.90
CA GLN A 61 -29.53 -7.79 -9.12
C GLN A 61 -29.69 -9.22 -9.64
N GLN A 62 -28.60 -9.99 -9.64
CA GLN A 62 -28.62 -11.39 -10.04
C GLN A 62 -29.49 -12.23 -9.08
N GLU A 63 -29.37 -12.00 -7.78
CA GLU A 63 -30.17 -12.66 -6.76
C GLU A 63 -31.67 -12.29 -6.87
N PHE A 64 -31.99 -11.02 -7.13
CA PHE A 64 -33.37 -10.56 -7.33
C PHE A 64 -34.05 -11.27 -8.51
N ILE A 65 -33.36 -11.34 -9.65
CA ILE A 65 -33.91 -11.99 -10.85
C ILE A 65 -34.05 -13.50 -10.63
N ALA A 66 -33.04 -14.14 -10.05
CA ALA A 66 -33.07 -15.59 -9.77
C ALA A 66 -34.19 -15.99 -8.79
N ARG A 67 -34.58 -15.09 -7.88
CA ARG A 67 -35.72 -15.28 -6.96
C ARG A 67 -37.07 -15.14 -7.64
N GLN A 68 -37.17 -14.27 -8.65
CA GLN A 68 -38.44 -13.96 -9.31
C GLN A 68 -38.73 -14.91 -10.47
N ASP A 69 -37.69 -15.32 -11.21
CA ASP A 69 -37.80 -16.25 -12.33
C ASP A 69 -36.59 -17.20 -12.33
N HIS A 70 -36.85 -18.49 -12.07
CA HIS A 70 -35.81 -19.52 -12.06
C HIS A 70 -35.31 -19.90 -13.46
N LEU A 71 -35.95 -19.43 -14.53
CA LEU A 71 -35.57 -19.70 -15.93
C LEU A 71 -34.78 -18.56 -16.56
N ALA A 72 -34.78 -17.38 -15.96
CA ALA A 72 -34.00 -16.22 -16.40
C ALA A 72 -32.67 -16.14 -15.62
N VAL A 73 -31.55 -16.21 -16.34
CA VAL A 73 -30.21 -16.10 -15.75
C VAL A 73 -29.52 -14.83 -16.23
N VAL A 74 -29.01 -14.04 -15.30
CA VAL A 74 -28.16 -12.88 -15.57
C VAL A 74 -26.71 -13.32 -15.59
N TYR A 75 -26.03 -13.07 -16.70
CA TYR A 75 -24.60 -13.31 -16.84
C TYR A 75 -23.82 -12.01 -16.60
N ASN A 76 -23.01 -12.00 -15.55
CA ASN A 76 -22.14 -10.91 -15.12
C ASN A 76 -20.79 -11.45 -14.58
N ASP A 77 -20.43 -12.69 -14.92
CA ASP A 77 -19.27 -13.41 -14.37
C ASP A 77 -17.95 -12.69 -14.65
N ASP A 78 -17.86 -11.99 -15.79
CA ASP A 78 -16.70 -11.18 -16.17
C ASP A 78 -16.52 -10.00 -15.21
N PHE A 79 -17.60 -9.31 -14.86
CA PHE A 79 -17.58 -8.25 -13.86
C PHE A 79 -17.30 -8.78 -12.46
N VAL A 80 -18.00 -9.84 -12.02
CA VAL A 80 -17.79 -10.43 -10.70
C VAL A 80 -16.34 -10.90 -10.52
N GLY A 81 -15.78 -11.54 -11.55
CA GLY A 81 -14.40 -12.02 -11.56
C GLY A 81 -13.39 -10.90 -11.42
N ILE A 82 -13.49 -9.84 -12.25
CA ILE A 82 -12.51 -8.75 -12.19
C ILE A 82 -12.63 -7.90 -10.93
N MET A 83 -13.85 -7.67 -10.43
CA MET A 83 -14.02 -6.91 -9.19
C MET A 83 -13.49 -7.68 -7.97
N SER A 84 -13.66 -9.01 -7.96
CA SER A 84 -13.05 -9.87 -6.93
C SER A 84 -11.53 -9.85 -7.00
N TYR A 85 -10.96 -9.83 -8.21
CA TYR A 85 -9.51 -9.70 -8.40
C TYR A 85 -8.99 -8.35 -7.89
N ASN A 86 -9.71 -7.24 -8.16
CA ASN A 86 -9.36 -5.92 -7.64
C ASN A 86 -9.38 -5.84 -6.11
N ILE A 87 -10.34 -6.50 -5.44
CA ILE A 87 -10.34 -6.61 -3.97
C ILE A 87 -9.08 -7.34 -3.49
N PHE A 88 -8.74 -8.46 -4.13
CA PHE A 88 -7.54 -9.20 -3.76
C PHE A 88 -6.26 -8.36 -3.93
N VAL A 89 -6.14 -7.66 -5.06
CA VAL A 89 -4.98 -6.81 -5.36
C VAL A 89 -4.90 -5.60 -4.43
N GLY A 90 -6.03 -4.93 -4.16
CA GLY A 90 -6.10 -3.79 -3.25
C GLY A 90 -5.64 -4.14 -1.84
N VAL A 91 -6.19 -5.21 -1.25
CA VAL A 91 -5.77 -5.75 0.06
C VAL A 91 -4.31 -6.17 0.05
N ALA A 92 -3.83 -6.81 -1.01
CA ALA A 92 -2.44 -7.25 -1.10
C ALA A 92 -1.46 -6.06 -1.12
N VAL A 93 -1.76 -5.01 -1.91
CA VAL A 93 -0.98 -3.76 -1.93
C VAL A 93 -0.98 -3.09 -0.56
N ALA A 94 -2.16 -2.98 0.06
CA ALA A 94 -2.30 -2.41 1.40
C ALA A 94 -1.53 -3.20 2.46
N THR A 95 -1.49 -4.52 2.35
CA THR A 95 -0.75 -5.38 3.28
C THR A 95 0.74 -5.21 3.13
N ILE A 96 1.27 -5.25 1.90
CA ILE A 96 2.72 -5.15 1.65
C ILE A 96 3.24 -3.74 1.97
N PHE A 97 2.64 -2.69 1.39
CA PHE A 97 3.12 -1.33 1.62
C PHE A 97 2.68 -0.76 2.95
N GLY A 98 1.58 -1.26 3.54
CA GLY A 98 1.19 -0.93 4.91
C GLY A 98 2.14 -1.52 5.93
N ALA A 99 2.52 -2.80 5.76
CA ALA A 99 3.55 -3.39 6.59
C ALA A 99 4.88 -2.64 6.43
N ALA A 100 5.33 -2.37 5.20
CA ALA A 100 6.55 -1.60 4.95
C ALA A 100 6.51 -0.21 5.62
N PHE A 101 5.36 0.48 5.54
CA PHE A 101 5.12 1.76 6.23
C PHE A 101 5.27 1.63 7.75
N PHE A 102 4.62 0.64 8.38
CA PHE A 102 4.70 0.45 9.83
C PHE A 102 6.10 0.04 10.28
N PHE A 103 6.79 -0.82 9.53
CA PHE A 103 8.15 -1.21 9.84
C PHE A 103 9.12 -0.02 9.75
N ASP A 104 9.04 0.78 8.69
CA ASP A 104 9.86 2.00 8.53
C ASP A 104 9.50 3.06 9.59
N LEU A 105 8.27 3.07 10.10
CA LEU A 105 7.81 4.01 11.12
C LEU A 105 8.30 3.62 12.51
N PHE A 106 8.06 2.38 12.91
CA PHE A 106 8.31 1.90 14.26
C PHE A 106 9.76 1.49 14.48
N TRP A 107 10.42 0.88 13.49
CA TRP A 107 11.79 0.37 13.62
C TRP A 107 12.67 0.85 12.45
N PRO A 108 12.94 2.16 12.35
CA PRO A 108 13.73 2.72 11.25
C PRO A 108 15.19 2.23 11.26
N GLU A 109 15.71 1.75 12.39
CA GLU A 109 17.09 1.24 12.54
C GLU A 109 17.17 -0.29 12.55
N ARG A 110 16.10 -0.98 12.12
CA ARG A 110 16.07 -2.45 12.09
C ARG A 110 17.16 -3.02 11.18
N HIS A 111 17.84 -4.05 11.68
CA HIS A 111 18.75 -4.87 10.88
C HIS A 111 17.99 -6.06 10.30
N GLU A 112 17.67 -6.01 9.01
CA GLU A 112 17.07 -7.13 8.30
C GLU A 112 18.14 -8.01 7.63
N SER A 113 17.83 -9.30 7.50
CA SER A 113 18.67 -10.21 6.72
C SER A 113 18.53 -9.92 5.22
N PRO A 114 19.55 -10.25 4.40
CA PRO A 114 19.49 -10.07 2.95
C PRO A 114 18.30 -10.79 2.29
N SER A 115 17.87 -11.93 2.84
CA SER A 115 16.71 -12.67 2.34
C SER A 115 15.39 -11.92 2.54
N VAL A 116 15.24 -11.21 3.65
CA VAL A 116 14.05 -10.38 3.91
C VAL A 116 14.03 -9.16 3.00
N HIS A 117 15.18 -8.50 2.78
CA HIS A 117 15.27 -7.42 1.79
C HIS A 117 14.91 -7.89 0.38
N LEU A 118 15.30 -9.11 0.00
CA LEU A 118 14.94 -9.71 -1.29
C LEU A 118 13.44 -10.01 -1.34
N ALA A 119 12.86 -10.57 -0.28
CA ALA A 119 11.43 -10.84 -0.20
C ALA A 119 10.59 -9.57 -0.38
N TRP A 120 10.94 -8.47 0.29
CA TRP A 120 10.28 -7.17 0.09
C TRP A 120 10.31 -6.70 -1.36
N LYS A 121 11.46 -6.82 -2.02
CA LYS A 121 11.63 -6.45 -3.44
C LYS A 121 10.78 -7.33 -4.36
N ILE A 122 10.77 -8.64 -4.13
CA ILE A 122 9.97 -9.60 -4.90
C ILE A 122 8.48 -9.28 -4.73
N CYS A 123 8.01 -9.12 -3.49
CA CYS A 123 6.62 -8.78 -3.19
C CYS A 123 6.22 -7.46 -3.86
N ALA A 124 7.03 -6.42 -3.76
CA ALA A 124 6.76 -5.12 -4.37
C ALA A 124 6.63 -5.22 -5.92
N VAL A 125 7.51 -5.99 -6.57
CA VAL A 125 7.43 -6.23 -8.01
C VAL A 125 6.16 -7.03 -8.37
N ILE A 126 5.84 -8.07 -7.61
CA ILE A 126 4.61 -8.86 -7.83
C ILE A 126 3.38 -7.96 -7.71
N MET A 127 3.33 -7.08 -6.71
CA MET A 127 2.23 -6.10 -6.55
C MET A 127 2.11 -5.15 -7.74
N CYS A 128 3.23 -4.69 -8.32
CA CYS A 128 3.20 -3.87 -9.53
C CYS A 128 2.62 -4.62 -10.74
N VAL A 129 3.01 -5.88 -10.92
CA VAL A 129 2.53 -6.71 -12.03
C VAL A 129 1.05 -7.03 -11.88
N MET A 130 0.63 -7.43 -10.68
CA MET A 130 -0.77 -7.72 -10.37
C MET A 130 -1.65 -6.47 -10.49
N GLY A 131 -1.21 -5.33 -9.96
CA GLY A 131 -1.91 -4.06 -10.10
C GLY A 131 -2.03 -3.60 -11.56
N LEU A 132 -1.01 -3.86 -12.40
CA LEU A 132 -1.10 -3.55 -13.83
C LEU A 132 -2.12 -4.45 -14.53
N ALA A 133 -2.06 -5.76 -14.25
CA ALA A 133 -2.99 -6.73 -14.81
C ALA A 133 -4.43 -6.38 -14.45
N ASP A 134 -4.67 -6.01 -13.18
CA ASP A 134 -5.96 -5.57 -12.68
C ASP A 134 -6.43 -4.27 -13.37
N ALA A 135 -5.58 -3.23 -13.39
CA ALA A 135 -5.92 -1.96 -14.02
C ALA A 135 -6.30 -2.11 -15.50
N LEU A 136 -5.55 -2.93 -16.24
CA LEU A 136 -5.82 -3.23 -17.64
C LEU A 136 -7.12 -4.02 -17.81
N ALA A 137 -7.27 -5.13 -17.10
CA ALA A 137 -8.43 -6.01 -17.23
C ALA A 137 -9.72 -5.30 -16.79
N MET A 138 -9.68 -4.56 -15.69
CA MET A 138 -10.82 -3.78 -15.21
C MET A 138 -11.19 -2.67 -16.21
N THR A 139 -10.21 -1.98 -16.78
CA THR A 139 -10.46 -0.99 -17.83
C THR A 139 -11.16 -1.62 -19.04
N VAL A 140 -10.67 -2.77 -19.52
CA VAL A 140 -11.27 -3.47 -20.67
C VAL A 140 -12.69 -3.94 -20.36
N ILE A 141 -12.90 -4.61 -19.23
CA ILE A 141 -14.21 -5.17 -18.87
C ILE A 141 -15.22 -4.05 -18.65
N VAL A 142 -14.90 -3.06 -17.83
CA VAL A 142 -15.82 -1.95 -17.54
C VAL A 142 -16.13 -1.14 -18.80
N ALA A 143 -15.16 -0.92 -19.70
CA ALA A 143 -15.36 -0.11 -20.90
C ALA A 143 -16.13 -0.84 -22.01
N THR A 144 -15.92 -2.15 -22.17
CA THR A 144 -16.37 -2.90 -23.36
C THR A 144 -17.49 -3.90 -23.09
N LYS A 145 -17.66 -4.37 -21.86
CA LYS A 145 -18.59 -5.44 -21.52
C LYS A 145 -19.89 -4.90 -20.90
N SER A 146 -20.87 -5.78 -20.85
CA SER A 146 -22.18 -5.55 -20.27
C SER A 146 -22.77 -6.88 -19.81
N ALA A 147 -23.51 -6.83 -18.70
CA ALA A 147 -24.33 -7.95 -18.29
C ALA A 147 -25.45 -8.22 -19.31
N TYR A 148 -25.79 -9.48 -19.52
CA TYR A 148 -26.88 -9.88 -20.42
C TYR A 148 -27.72 -10.98 -19.79
N LEU A 149 -28.98 -11.07 -20.22
CA LEU A 149 -29.88 -12.15 -19.81
C LEU A 149 -29.90 -13.24 -20.86
N SER A 150 -29.96 -14.47 -20.39
CA SER A 150 -30.26 -15.64 -21.22
C SER A 150 -31.36 -16.46 -20.57
N GLY A 151 -32.19 -17.09 -21.39
CA GLY A 151 -33.32 -17.91 -20.95
C GLY A 151 -34.52 -17.79 -21.90
N PRO A 152 -35.42 -18.78 -21.89
CA PRO A 152 -36.63 -18.78 -22.72
C PRO A 152 -37.56 -17.59 -22.41
N ASP A 153 -37.41 -16.96 -21.24
CA ASP A 153 -38.24 -15.84 -20.77
C ASP A 153 -37.48 -14.50 -20.66
N ALA A 154 -36.46 -14.30 -21.50
CA ALA A 154 -35.63 -13.09 -21.50
C ALA A 154 -36.42 -11.77 -21.63
N VAL A 155 -37.63 -11.82 -22.21
CA VAL A 155 -38.53 -10.66 -22.33
C VAL A 155 -39.14 -10.28 -20.97
N GLN A 156 -39.57 -11.26 -20.16
CA GLN A 156 -40.02 -11.01 -18.79
C GLN A 156 -38.85 -10.59 -17.89
N GLY A 157 -37.68 -11.22 -18.05
CA GLY A 157 -36.46 -10.82 -17.36
C GLY A 157 -36.04 -9.37 -17.64
N MET A 158 -36.14 -8.90 -18.88
CA MET A 158 -35.93 -7.50 -19.25
C MET A 158 -36.96 -6.56 -18.61
N THR A 159 -38.22 -6.99 -18.50
CA THR A 159 -39.28 -6.20 -17.87
C THR A 159 -39.04 -6.07 -16.36
N LEU A 160 -38.61 -7.14 -15.69
CA LEU A 160 -38.21 -7.12 -14.28
C LEU A 160 -36.97 -6.24 -14.05
N LEU A 161 -36.04 -6.22 -15.01
CA LEU A 161 -34.86 -5.34 -14.97
C LEU A 161 -35.22 -3.86 -15.10
N GLN A 162 -36.26 -3.52 -15.86
CA GLN A 162 -36.77 -2.15 -15.91
C GLN A 162 -37.41 -1.73 -14.58
N GLN A 163 -37.96 -2.68 -13.81
CA GLN A 163 -38.47 -2.42 -12.46
C GLN A 163 -37.32 -2.26 -11.45
N TYR A 164 -36.23 -3.00 -11.62
CA TYR A 164 -35.02 -2.90 -10.80
C TYR A 164 -34.06 -1.83 -11.38
N LEU A 165 -34.38 -0.55 -11.15
CA LEU A 165 -33.75 0.63 -11.78
C LEU A 165 -32.19 0.71 -11.73
N LYS A 166 -31.51 -0.02 -10.84
CA LYS A 166 -30.05 -0.02 -10.67
C LYS A 166 -29.57 -1.40 -10.22
N PRO A 167 -28.41 -1.90 -10.67
CA PRO A 167 -27.41 -1.26 -11.54
C PRO A 167 -27.71 -1.43 -13.04
N THR A 168 -27.07 -0.58 -13.86
CA THR A 168 -27.17 -0.66 -15.32
C THR A 168 -26.45 -1.88 -15.86
N LEU A 169 -27.05 -2.58 -16.83
CA LEU A 169 -26.41 -3.73 -17.49
C LEU A 169 -25.07 -3.36 -18.15
N ILE A 170 -24.96 -2.14 -18.67
CA ILE A 170 -23.72 -1.63 -19.26
C ILE A 170 -22.78 -1.15 -18.14
N TYR A 171 -21.63 -1.79 -17.98
CA TYR A 171 -20.72 -1.53 -16.85
C TYR A 171 -20.18 -0.09 -16.82
N ARG A 172 -19.78 0.46 -17.97
CA ARG A 172 -19.34 1.88 -18.09
C ARG A 172 -20.39 2.92 -17.69
N LYS A 173 -21.66 2.54 -17.52
CA LYS A 173 -22.72 3.44 -17.04
C LYS A 173 -22.89 3.37 -15.52
N ASN A 174 -22.26 2.40 -14.85
CA ASN A 174 -22.18 2.38 -13.40
C ASN A 174 -21.05 3.32 -12.94
N ALA A 175 -21.44 4.42 -12.31
CA ALA A 175 -20.50 5.43 -11.81
C ALA A 175 -19.49 4.85 -10.80
N LYS A 176 -19.88 3.86 -9.99
CA LYS A 176 -18.98 3.20 -9.03
C LYS A 176 -17.93 2.35 -9.75
N ALA A 177 -18.33 1.58 -10.75
CA ALA A 177 -17.39 0.80 -11.56
C ALA A 177 -16.36 1.70 -12.26
N VAL A 178 -16.81 2.81 -12.85
CA VAL A 178 -15.91 3.79 -13.48
C VAL A 178 -15.00 4.47 -12.45
N ALA A 179 -15.54 4.88 -11.30
CA ALA A 179 -14.75 5.51 -10.25
C ALA A 179 -13.66 4.56 -9.70
N SER A 180 -13.97 3.27 -9.56
CA SER A 180 -13.01 2.24 -9.18
C SER A 180 -11.83 2.17 -10.17
N VAL A 181 -12.10 2.06 -11.48
CA VAL A 181 -11.07 2.08 -12.54
C VAL A 181 -10.22 3.35 -12.48
N VAL A 182 -10.85 4.51 -12.33
CA VAL A 182 -10.17 5.81 -12.33
C VAL A 182 -9.24 5.96 -11.12
N LEU A 183 -9.61 5.42 -9.95
CA LEU A 183 -8.76 5.43 -8.74
C LEU A 183 -7.63 4.40 -8.83
N LEU A 184 -7.88 3.26 -9.47
CA LEU A 184 -6.90 2.18 -9.60
C LEU A 184 -5.66 2.62 -10.38
N TRP A 185 -5.81 3.38 -11.47
CA TRP A 185 -4.68 3.82 -12.29
C TRP A 185 -3.65 4.67 -11.52
N PRO A 186 -4.04 5.78 -10.84
CA PRO A 186 -3.14 6.52 -9.97
C PRO A 186 -2.60 5.65 -8.81
N GLY A 187 -3.40 4.73 -8.26
CA GLY A 187 -2.96 3.78 -7.24
C GLY A 187 -1.84 2.87 -7.73
N TRP A 188 -1.94 2.38 -8.97
CA TRP A 188 -0.89 1.58 -9.61
C TRP A 188 0.39 2.40 -9.83
N VAL A 189 0.28 3.63 -10.34
CA VAL A 189 1.46 4.51 -10.51
C VAL A 189 2.15 4.76 -9.17
N ALA A 190 1.38 5.01 -8.11
CA ALA A 190 1.92 5.18 -6.77
C ALA A 190 2.55 3.88 -6.22
N THR A 191 2.01 2.71 -6.57
CA THR A 191 2.59 1.39 -6.24
C THR A 191 3.95 1.19 -6.92
N VAL A 192 4.07 1.58 -8.20
CA VAL A 192 5.35 1.56 -8.93
C VAL A 192 6.36 2.51 -8.29
N ALA A 193 5.93 3.75 -7.99
CA ALA A 193 6.79 4.73 -7.32
C ALA A 193 7.24 4.24 -5.93
N SER A 194 6.34 3.60 -5.16
CA SER A 194 6.65 2.99 -3.87
C SER A 194 7.70 1.89 -4.01
N THR A 195 7.60 1.06 -5.04
CA THR A 195 8.59 0.02 -5.35
C THR A 195 9.96 0.61 -5.67
N VAL A 196 10.02 1.66 -6.50
CA VAL A 196 11.29 2.34 -6.80
C VAL A 196 11.92 2.91 -5.54
N ILE A 197 11.13 3.59 -4.69
CA ILE A 197 11.62 4.17 -3.43
C ILE A 197 12.14 3.08 -2.48
N LEU A 198 11.45 1.94 -2.39
CA LEU A 198 11.88 0.79 -1.59
C LEU A 198 13.24 0.27 -2.06
N PHE A 199 13.43 0.14 -3.37
CA PHE A 199 14.72 -0.30 -3.94
C PHE A 199 15.84 0.70 -3.66
N LEU A 200 15.58 2.00 -3.83
CA LEU A 200 16.55 3.06 -3.55
C LEU A 200 16.93 3.09 -2.07
N SER A 201 15.96 2.93 -1.17
CA SER A 201 16.24 2.82 0.26
C SER A 201 17.14 1.64 0.56
N HIS A 202 16.79 0.43 0.09
CA HIS A 202 17.59 -0.76 0.39
C HIS A 202 19.02 -0.67 -0.18
N GLN A 203 19.23 0.05 -1.30
CA GLN A 203 20.57 0.32 -1.82
C GLN A 203 21.35 1.28 -0.93
N HIS A 204 20.71 2.35 -0.45
CA HIS A 204 21.32 3.29 0.49
C HIS A 204 21.66 2.60 1.81
N ASP A 205 20.70 1.84 2.36
CA ASP A 205 20.81 1.19 3.67
C ASP A 205 21.94 0.14 3.67
N ALA A 206 22.18 -0.54 2.55
CA ALA A 206 23.27 -1.49 2.40
C ALA A 206 24.68 -0.87 2.45
N ILE A 207 24.83 0.41 2.08
CA ILE A 207 26.14 1.09 1.99
C ILE A 207 26.35 2.03 3.19
N HIS A 208 25.28 2.66 3.67
CA HIS A 208 25.34 3.81 4.56
C HIS A 208 24.57 3.64 5.87
N GLY A 209 23.77 2.58 5.98
CA GLY A 209 22.77 2.44 7.03
C GLY A 209 21.55 3.36 6.82
N PRO A 210 20.57 3.31 7.73
CA PRO A 210 19.25 3.94 7.57
C PRO A 210 19.23 5.46 7.76
N LYS A 211 20.29 6.03 8.35
CA LYS A 211 20.40 7.46 8.64
C LYS A 211 20.68 8.27 7.38
N SER A 212 20.11 9.47 7.30
CA SER A 212 20.41 10.40 6.21
C SER A 212 21.84 10.93 6.29
N THR A 213 22.39 11.38 5.15
CA THR A 213 23.75 11.93 5.07
C THR A 213 23.98 13.07 6.06
N HIS A 214 22.99 13.95 6.23
CA HIS A 214 23.05 15.07 7.17
C HIS A 214 23.01 14.62 8.64
N ALA A 215 22.13 13.67 8.98
CA ALA A 215 22.04 13.13 10.34
C ALA A 215 23.35 12.43 10.73
N ARG A 216 23.91 11.63 9.83
CA ARG A 216 25.20 10.96 10.04
C ARG A 216 26.35 11.96 10.22
N GLY A 217 26.38 13.04 9.45
CA GLY A 217 27.39 14.11 9.61
C GLY A 217 27.31 14.79 10.98
N ARG A 218 26.09 15.07 11.47
CA ARG A 218 25.87 15.64 12.81
C ARG A 218 26.34 14.69 13.91
N ASP A 219 26.02 13.39 13.80
CA ASP A 219 26.44 12.40 14.79
C ASP A 219 27.98 12.30 14.85
N PHE A 220 28.66 12.29 13.70
CA PHE A 220 30.13 12.33 13.64
C PHE A 220 30.72 13.60 14.26
N GLU A 221 30.12 14.77 14.04
CA GLU A 221 30.55 16.02 14.68
C GLU A 221 30.36 16.00 16.19
N GLU A 222 29.24 15.45 16.68
CA GLU A 222 28.98 15.30 18.10
C GLU A 222 29.94 14.31 18.76
N GLU A 223 30.24 13.17 18.12
CA GLU A 223 31.25 12.22 18.59
C GLU A 223 32.64 12.86 18.64
N ARG A 224 33.02 13.60 17.60
CA ARG A 224 34.29 14.33 17.57
C ARG A 224 34.40 15.36 18.69
N LYS A 225 33.32 16.11 18.97
CA LYS A 225 33.26 17.06 20.09
C LYS A 225 33.38 16.35 21.44
N ARG A 226 32.71 15.20 21.62
CA ARG A 226 32.81 14.40 22.85
C ARG A 226 34.23 13.88 23.08
N GLN A 227 34.91 13.42 22.03
CA GLN A 227 36.30 12.96 22.11
C GLN A 227 37.25 14.13 22.47
N SER A 228 37.10 15.30 21.83
CA SER A 228 37.93 16.47 22.17
C SER A 228 37.70 16.99 23.59
N SER A 229 36.46 16.96 24.10
CA SER A 229 36.17 17.36 25.47
C SER A 229 36.64 16.34 26.51
N GLY A 230 36.63 15.05 26.15
CA GLY A 230 37.18 13.97 26.99
C GLY A 230 38.71 14.05 27.11
N GLU A 231 39.41 14.39 26.03
CA GLU A 231 40.87 14.61 26.05
C GLU A 231 41.28 15.84 26.87
N GLN A 232 40.50 16.93 26.82
CA GLN A 232 40.76 18.11 27.66
C GLN A 232 40.62 17.82 29.16
N SER A 233 39.65 17.01 29.56
CA SER A 233 39.47 16.62 30.98
C SER A 233 40.55 15.63 31.48
N GLY A 234 41.20 14.89 30.59
CA GLY A 234 42.32 14.01 30.92
C GLY A 234 43.68 14.74 31.03
N GLY A 235 43.85 15.84 30.28
CA GLY A 235 45.08 16.66 30.31
C GLY A 235 45.24 17.53 31.56
N GLU A 236 44.14 17.99 32.15
CA GLU A 236 44.18 18.76 33.40
C GLU A 236 44.64 17.92 34.60
N LYS A 237 44.19 16.65 34.70
CA LYS A 237 44.61 15.76 35.80
C LYS A 237 46.09 15.38 35.76
N SER A 238 46.67 15.22 34.57
CA SER A 238 48.11 14.91 34.42
C SER A 238 49.02 16.10 34.75
N SER A 239 48.49 17.33 34.80
CA SER A 239 49.26 18.54 35.06
C SER A 239 49.32 18.85 36.56
N GLU A 240 48.27 18.54 37.32
CA GLU A 240 48.26 18.64 38.79
C GLU A 240 49.08 17.54 39.48
N GLU A 241 49.16 16.33 38.91
CA GLU A 241 49.91 15.21 39.51
C GLU A 241 51.44 15.30 39.34
N ARG A 242 51.95 16.27 38.56
CA ARG A 242 53.39 16.52 38.40
C ARG A 242 53.92 17.67 39.28
N ALA A 243 53.08 18.23 40.13
CA ALA A 243 53.43 19.35 41.02
C ALA A 243 53.57 18.96 42.50
N VAL A 244 53.74 17.67 42.82
CA VAL A 244 54.02 17.17 44.18
C VAL A 244 55.36 16.44 44.23
#